data_AF-A0A812XPJ3-F1
#
_entry.id   AF-A0A812XPJ3-F1
#
_cell.length_a   1.000
_cell.length_b   1.000
_cell.length_c   1.000
_cell.angle_alpha   90.00
_cell.angle_beta   90.00
_cell.angle_gamma   90.00
#
_symmetry.space_group_name_H-M   'P 1'
#
loop_
_entity.id
_entity.type
_entity.pdbx_description
1 polymer ?
#
loop_
_entity_poly.entity_id
_entity_poly.type
_entity_poly.pdbx_seq_one_letter_code
_entity_poly.pdbx_strand_id
1 'polypeptide(L)'
;VFSSLSFLTLLVDFVFGDMFMLWSYRFECSYKVLDELPDRVFLCSRRGAAHLDDVMGARLAISTEVTGSAWDPRYSLIADIRGLLCELRRPRLEELQELIETFQESQEDFGFFSVKCFSSDRPNYAALEPDIPIRDLEKIIEIHRKQYPWTW
;
A
#
# COMPACT_ATOMS: atom_id res chain seq x y z
N VAL A 1 53.14 -7.51 -3.57
CA VAL A 1 52.28 -6.32 -3.32
C VAL A 1 50.99 -6.39 -4.12
N PHE A 2 51.04 -6.60 -5.44
CA PHE A 2 49.82 -6.74 -6.25
C PHE A 2 48.96 -7.94 -5.87
N SER A 3 49.55 -9.14 -5.67
CA SER A 3 48.79 -10.34 -5.29
C SER A 3 48.12 -10.24 -3.91
N SER A 4 48.76 -9.56 -2.96
CA SER A 4 48.19 -9.33 -1.62
C SER A 4 47.02 -8.34 -1.65
N LEU A 5 47.08 -7.34 -2.52
CA LEU A 5 45.98 -6.38 -2.70
C LEU A 5 44.76 -7.05 -3.33
N SER A 6 44.95 -7.87 -4.38
CA SER A 6 43.87 -8.62 -5.02
C SER A 6 43.17 -9.59 -4.07
N PHE A 7 43.93 -10.26 -3.19
CA PHE A 7 43.35 -11.14 -2.18
C PHE A 7 42.49 -10.36 -1.16
N LEU A 8 42.95 -9.18 -0.76
CA LEU A 8 42.23 -8.31 0.17
C LEU A 8 40.92 -7.78 -0.43
N THR A 9 40.93 -7.38 -1.71
CA THR A 9 39.71 -6.95 -2.41
C THR A 9 38.70 -8.09 -2.55
N LEU A 10 39.16 -9.31 -2.82
CA LEU A 10 38.27 -10.49 -2.91
C LEU A 10 37.63 -10.82 -1.56
N LEU A 11 38.38 -10.70 -0.46
CA LEU A 11 37.83 -10.90 0.88
C LEU A 11 36.79 -9.84 1.23
N VAL A 12 37.03 -8.57 0.88
CA VAL A 12 36.05 -7.50 1.09
C VAL A 12 34.79 -7.77 0.26
N ASP A 13 34.93 -8.09 -1.02
CA ASP A 13 33.78 -8.37 -1.90
C ASP A 13 32.96 -9.58 -1.40
N PHE A 14 33.64 -10.64 -0.97
CA PHE A 14 33.00 -11.82 -0.38
C PHE A 14 32.24 -11.48 0.91
N VAL A 15 32.89 -10.80 1.86
CA VAL A 15 32.25 -10.49 3.15
C VAL A 15 31.09 -9.52 2.96
N PHE A 16 31.26 -8.46 2.18
CA PHE A 16 30.19 -7.49 1.96
C PHE A 16 29.06 -8.06 1.10
N GLY A 17 29.39 -8.78 0.02
CA GLY A 17 28.40 -9.41 -0.85
C GLY A 17 27.56 -10.45 -0.11
N ASP A 18 28.21 -11.39 0.56
CA ASP A 18 27.51 -12.49 1.23
C ASP A 18 26.74 -12.01 2.46
N MET A 19 27.31 -11.12 3.27
CA MET A 19 26.58 -10.54 4.40
C MET A 19 25.39 -9.71 3.94
N PHE A 20 25.53 -8.96 2.84
CA PHE A 20 24.43 -8.20 2.26
C PHE A 20 23.34 -9.12 1.71
N MET A 21 23.70 -10.25 1.09
CA MET A 21 22.73 -11.25 0.62
C MET A 21 21.96 -11.88 1.77
N LEU A 22 22.66 -12.28 2.85
CA LEU A 22 22.02 -12.80 4.06
C LEU A 22 21.13 -11.76 4.72
N TRP A 23 21.55 -10.49 4.74
CA TRP A 23 20.72 -9.42 5.28
C TRP A 23 19.51 -9.15 4.41
N SER A 24 19.64 -9.33 3.09
CA SER A 24 18.55 -9.18 2.12
C SER A 24 17.50 -10.28 2.24
N TYR A 25 17.89 -11.48 2.69
CA TYR A 25 17.00 -12.61 2.92
C TYR A 25 15.85 -12.27 3.90
N ARG A 26 16.06 -11.32 4.83
CA ARG A 26 14.99 -10.87 5.74
C ARG A 26 13.82 -10.20 5.04
N PHE A 27 14.04 -9.70 3.82
CA PHE A 27 13.01 -9.07 2.99
C PHE A 27 12.31 -10.06 2.06
N GLU A 28 12.72 -11.32 2.07
CA GLU A 28 12.01 -12.35 1.31
C GLU A 28 10.58 -12.47 1.85
N CYS A 29 9.63 -12.32 0.92
CA CYS A 29 8.22 -12.48 1.19
C CYS A 29 7.58 -13.31 0.07
N SER A 30 6.63 -14.14 0.47
CA SER A 30 5.81 -14.92 -0.43
C SER A 30 4.36 -14.47 -0.28
N TYR A 31 3.69 -14.28 -1.42
CA TYR A 31 2.28 -13.92 -1.49
C TYR A 31 1.51 -15.07 -2.11
N LYS A 32 0.47 -15.51 -1.40
CA LYS A 32 -0.47 -16.51 -1.91
C LYS A 32 -1.80 -15.81 -2.19
N VAL A 33 -2.24 -15.82 -3.45
CA VAL A 33 -3.55 -15.31 -3.83
C VAL A 33 -4.62 -16.13 -3.11
N LEU A 34 -5.47 -15.45 -2.35
CA LEU A 34 -6.63 -16.00 -1.67
C LEU A 34 -7.89 -15.75 -2.50
N ASP A 35 -8.01 -14.54 -3.03
CA ASP A 35 -9.16 -14.11 -3.82
C ASP A 35 -8.77 -13.08 -4.88
N GLU A 36 -9.55 -13.01 -5.95
CA GLU A 36 -9.40 -12.04 -7.03
C GLU A 36 -10.51 -11.00 -6.93
N LEU A 37 -10.14 -9.77 -6.58
CA LEU A 37 -11.03 -8.63 -6.55
C LEU A 37 -11.14 -8.00 -7.95
N PRO A 38 -12.15 -7.16 -8.21
CA PRO A 38 -12.26 -6.40 -9.45
C PRO A 38 -10.98 -5.59 -9.75
N ASP A 39 -10.82 -5.23 -11.02
CA ASP A 39 -9.78 -4.30 -11.48
C ASP A 39 -8.33 -4.77 -11.25
N ARG A 40 -8.11 -6.09 -11.35
CA ARG A 40 -6.79 -6.73 -11.20
C ARG A 40 -6.17 -6.48 -9.82
N VAL A 41 -7.03 -6.41 -8.81
CA VAL A 41 -6.63 -6.40 -7.42
C VAL A 41 -6.74 -7.82 -6.87
N PHE A 42 -5.75 -8.24 -6.12
CA PHE A 42 -5.64 -9.57 -5.56
C PHE A 42 -5.57 -9.46 -4.04
N LEU A 43 -6.43 -10.20 -3.36
CA LEU A 43 -6.31 -10.40 -1.92
C LEU A 43 -5.31 -11.54 -1.70
N CYS A 44 -4.19 -11.22 -1.08
CA CYS A 44 -3.08 -12.15 -0.89
C CYS A 44 -2.83 -12.39 0.60
N SER A 45 -2.55 -13.63 0.97
CA SER A 45 -1.90 -13.95 2.24
C SER A 45 -0.39 -13.79 2.09
N ARG A 46 0.20 -12.94 2.92
CA ARG A 46 1.65 -12.72 2.97
C ARG A 46 2.29 -13.64 4.00
N ARG A 47 3.44 -14.22 3.64
CA ARG A 47 4.33 -14.94 4.55
C ARG A 47 5.75 -14.37 4.44
N GLY A 48 6.36 -14.05 5.57
CA GLY A 48 7.71 -13.45 5.64
C GLY A 48 7.68 -11.93 5.80
N ALA A 49 8.86 -11.31 5.75
CA ALA A 49 9.08 -9.87 5.81
C ALA A 49 8.29 -9.11 6.90
N ALA A 50 8.12 -9.69 8.10
CA ALA A 50 7.42 -9.02 9.21
C ALA A 50 8.09 -7.70 9.61
N HIS A 51 9.42 -7.63 9.49
CA HIS A 51 10.22 -6.45 9.81
C HIS A 51 10.04 -5.29 8.83
N LEU A 52 9.37 -5.51 7.70
CA LEU A 52 9.03 -4.46 6.74
C LEU A 52 7.99 -3.49 7.32
N ASP A 53 7.21 -3.93 8.31
CA ASP A 53 6.25 -3.09 9.02
C ASP A 53 6.96 -2.17 10.03
N ASP A 54 8.15 -2.55 10.52
CA ASP A 54 8.98 -1.68 11.36
C ASP A 54 9.65 -0.56 10.54
N VAL A 55 10.01 -0.85 9.28
CA VAL A 55 10.70 0.09 8.38
C VAL A 55 9.72 1.02 7.66
N MET A 56 8.59 0.49 7.17
CA MET A 56 7.61 1.24 6.39
C MET A 56 6.37 1.66 7.20
N GLY A 57 6.36 1.38 8.50
CA GLY A 57 5.25 1.71 9.39
C GLY A 57 4.18 0.61 9.46
N ALA A 58 3.48 0.60 10.60
CA ALA A 58 2.39 -0.34 10.86
C ALA A 58 1.29 -0.24 9.81
N ARG A 59 0.83 -1.39 9.34
CA ARG A 59 -0.27 -1.50 8.38
C ARG A 59 -1.59 -1.21 9.08
N LEU A 60 -2.34 -0.26 8.54
CA LEU A 60 -3.68 0.04 9.01
C LEU A 60 -4.66 -1.03 8.52
N ALA A 61 -5.64 -1.34 9.37
CA ALA A 61 -6.73 -2.24 8.99
C ALA A 61 -7.56 -1.62 7.85
N ILE A 62 -7.92 -2.46 6.89
CA ILE A 62 -8.80 -2.10 5.78
C ILE A 62 -10.25 -2.42 6.17
N SER A 63 -11.18 -1.56 5.77
CA SER A 63 -12.60 -1.77 6.03
C SER A 63 -13.10 -3.04 5.37
N THR A 64 -13.97 -3.78 6.06
CA THR A 64 -14.71 -4.94 5.54
C THR A 64 -15.54 -4.61 4.32
N GLU A 65 -15.92 -3.34 4.13
CA GLU A 65 -16.67 -2.88 2.95
C GLU A 65 -15.83 -2.98 1.68
N VAL A 66 -14.51 -2.83 1.80
CA VAL A 66 -13.58 -2.93 0.67
C VAL A 66 -13.21 -4.38 0.39
N THR A 67 -12.98 -5.16 1.44
CA THR A 67 -12.47 -6.54 1.33
C THR A 67 -13.55 -7.62 1.30
N GLY A 68 -14.80 -7.29 1.66
CA GLY A 68 -15.89 -8.25 1.82
C GLY A 68 -15.76 -9.18 3.04
N SER A 69 -14.66 -9.09 3.80
CA SER A 69 -14.37 -9.95 4.96
C SER A 69 -13.59 -9.20 6.05
N ALA A 70 -13.62 -9.72 7.28
CA ALA A 70 -12.80 -9.19 8.37
C ALA A 70 -11.32 -9.18 7.97
N TRP A 71 -10.65 -8.06 8.20
CA TRP A 71 -9.26 -7.85 7.83
C TRP A 71 -8.31 -8.50 8.84
N ASP A 72 -7.42 -9.38 8.35
CA ASP A 72 -6.29 -9.93 9.13
C ASP A 72 -5.00 -9.23 8.69
N PRO A 73 -4.10 -8.83 9.61
CA PRO A 73 -2.80 -8.21 9.28
C PRO A 73 -1.90 -9.06 8.36
N ARG A 74 -2.16 -10.37 8.26
CA ARG A 74 -1.49 -11.29 7.33
C ARG A 74 -1.97 -11.14 5.89
N TYR A 75 -3.05 -10.40 5.66
CA TYR A 75 -3.53 -10.08 4.33
C TYR A 75 -2.86 -8.83 3.78
N SER A 76 -2.66 -8.84 2.47
CA SER A 76 -2.13 -7.76 1.67
C SER A 76 -2.98 -7.65 0.41
N LEU A 77 -3.29 -6.42 0.01
CA LEU A 77 -3.87 -6.16 -1.31
C LEU A 77 -2.74 -5.90 -2.30
N ILE A 78 -2.74 -6.58 -3.43
CA ILE A 78 -1.79 -6.38 -4.51
C ILE A 78 -2.55 -5.98 -5.75
N ALA A 79 -2.17 -4.88 -6.39
CA ALA A 79 -2.72 -4.46 -7.67
C ALA A 79 -1.69 -4.65 -8.79
N ASP A 80 -2.15 -5.10 -9.96
CA ASP A 80 -1.39 -5.06 -11.20
C ASP A 80 -1.61 -3.71 -11.90
N ILE A 81 -0.63 -2.82 -11.78
CA ILE A 81 -0.62 -1.51 -12.43
C ILE A 81 0.37 -1.55 -13.60
N ARG A 82 -0.16 -1.73 -14.82
CA ARG A 82 0.65 -1.79 -16.06
C ARG A 82 1.76 -2.84 -16.04
N GLY A 83 1.50 -4.01 -15.44
CA GLY A 83 2.47 -5.10 -15.30
C GLY A 83 3.38 -4.97 -14.08
N LEU A 84 3.21 -3.93 -13.26
CA LEU A 84 3.89 -3.77 -11.99
C LEU A 84 2.97 -4.22 -10.85
N LEU A 85 3.46 -5.15 -10.04
CA LEU A 85 2.76 -5.58 -8.83
C LEU A 85 3.04 -4.59 -7.71
N CYS A 86 2.00 -3.89 -7.27
CA CYS A 86 2.06 -2.88 -6.23
C CYS A 86 1.25 -3.35 -5.02
N GLU A 87 1.86 -3.35 -3.83
CA GLU A 87 1.12 -3.55 -2.59
C GLU A 87 0.32 -2.29 -2.27
N LEU A 88 -1.00 -2.41 -2.18
CA LEU A 88 -1.88 -1.34 -1.77
C LEU A 88 -1.87 -1.24 -0.24
N ARG A 89 -1.47 -0.08 0.27
CA ARG A 89 -1.51 0.25 1.69
C ARG A 89 -2.45 1.42 1.92
N ARG A 90 -3.20 1.35 3.01
CA ARG A 90 -3.99 2.47 3.48
C ARG A 90 -3.03 3.55 4.02
N PRO A 91 -3.01 4.76 3.45
CA PRO A 91 -2.20 5.85 3.97
C PRO A 91 -2.73 6.29 5.34
N ARG A 92 -1.85 6.88 6.14
CA ARG A 92 -2.25 7.58 7.37
C ARG A 92 -2.95 8.89 7.03
N LEU A 93 -3.65 9.47 8.00
CA LEU A 93 -4.38 10.71 7.77
C LEU A 93 -3.43 11.86 7.44
N GLU A 94 -2.29 11.92 8.13
CA GLU A 94 -1.27 12.95 7.94
C GLU A 94 -0.65 12.84 6.54
N GLU A 95 -0.25 11.62 6.16
CA GLU A 95 0.28 11.33 4.82
C GLU A 95 -0.74 11.67 3.73
N LEU A 96 -2.02 11.37 3.96
CA LEU A 96 -3.10 11.69 3.03
C LEU A 96 -3.30 13.20 2.90
N GLN A 97 -3.21 13.95 3.99
CA GLN A 97 -3.29 15.42 3.98
C GLN A 97 -2.14 16.02 3.18
N GLU A 98 -0.91 15.59 3.45
CA GLU A 98 0.28 16.03 2.69
C GLU A 98 0.15 15.71 1.20
N LEU A 99 -0.37 14.53 0.85
CA LEU A 99 -0.65 14.13 -0.53
C LEU A 99 -1.67 15.05 -1.21
N ILE A 100 -2.75 15.42 -0.50
CA ILE A 100 -3.79 16.31 -1.02
C ILE A 100 -3.24 17.73 -1.20
N GLU A 101 -2.48 18.24 -0.24
CA GLU A 101 -1.86 19.58 -0.31
C GLU A 101 -0.86 19.65 -1.47
N THR A 102 0.02 18.64 -1.59
CA THR A 102 0.99 18.53 -2.70
C THR A 102 0.27 18.46 -4.05
N PHE A 103 -0.85 17.75 -4.13
CA PHE A 103 -1.66 17.70 -5.35
C PHE A 103 -2.25 19.07 -5.71
N GLN A 104 -2.78 19.80 -4.72
CA GLN A 104 -3.34 21.13 -4.94
C GLN A 104 -2.28 22.14 -5.40
N GLU A 105 -1.05 22.03 -4.90
CA GLU A 105 0.05 22.93 -5.24
C GLU A 105 0.70 22.61 -6.58
N SER A 106 0.90 21.33 -6.91
CA SER A 106 1.70 20.93 -8.08
C SER A 106 0.93 20.95 -9.40
N GLN A 107 -0.41 20.81 -9.40
CA GLN A 107 -1.22 20.57 -10.61
C GLN A 107 -0.73 19.40 -11.50
N GLU A 108 0.29 18.67 -11.09
CA GLU A 108 0.76 17.47 -11.78
C GLU A 108 -0.12 16.31 -11.36
N ASP A 109 -0.63 15.58 -12.36
CA ASP A 109 -1.35 14.35 -12.14
C ASP A 109 -0.40 13.37 -11.44
N PHE A 110 -0.52 13.23 -10.11
CA PHE A 110 -0.11 12.00 -9.46
C PHE A 110 -0.76 10.87 -10.26
N GLY A 111 0.03 9.88 -10.69
CA GLY A 111 -0.43 8.77 -11.51
C GLY A 111 -1.49 7.94 -10.79
N PHE A 112 -2.70 8.45 -10.68
CA PHE A 112 -3.87 7.72 -10.25
C PHE A 112 -4.24 6.79 -11.40
N PHE A 113 -3.93 5.52 -11.24
CA PHE A 113 -4.55 4.48 -12.04
C PHE A 113 -5.93 4.19 -11.47
N SER A 114 -6.90 5.03 -11.80
CA SER A 114 -8.29 4.60 -11.80
C SER A 114 -8.47 3.64 -12.98
N VAL A 115 -8.44 2.34 -12.71
CA VAL A 115 -8.99 1.35 -13.64
C VAL A 115 -10.51 1.46 -13.53
N LYS A 116 -11.08 2.49 -14.16
CA LYS A 116 -12.52 2.68 -14.41
C LYS A 116 -13.49 2.01 -13.41
N CYS A 117 -13.48 2.42 -12.15
CA CYS A 117 -14.56 2.01 -11.25
C CYS A 117 -15.89 2.72 -11.56
N PHE A 118 -15.88 3.85 -12.30
CA PHE A 118 -17.10 4.61 -12.60
C PHE A 118 -17.22 4.89 -14.10
N SER A 119 -18.12 4.16 -14.76
CA SER A 119 -18.69 4.54 -16.05
C SER A 119 -20.17 4.87 -15.88
N SER A 120 -20.80 5.47 -16.88
CA SER A 120 -22.28 5.63 -16.93
C SER A 120 -23.03 4.33 -16.68
N ASP A 121 -22.38 3.19 -16.92
CA ASP A 121 -22.97 1.86 -16.88
C ASP A 121 -22.75 1.15 -15.52
N ARG A 122 -21.91 1.72 -14.63
CA ARG A 122 -21.61 1.22 -13.26
C ARG A 122 -21.40 2.38 -12.27
N PRO A 123 -22.47 2.94 -11.68
CA PRO A 123 -22.38 4.03 -10.71
C PRO A 123 -21.79 3.58 -9.35
N ASN A 124 -21.02 4.44 -8.68
CA ASN A 124 -20.68 4.29 -7.25
C ASN A 124 -21.85 4.67 -6.34
N TYR A 125 -21.68 4.38 -5.05
CA TYR A 125 -22.40 5.00 -3.96
C TYR A 125 -22.49 6.55 -4.06
N ALA A 126 -21.43 7.24 -4.50
CA ALA A 126 -21.46 8.69 -4.71
C ALA A 126 -22.38 9.15 -5.87
N ALA A 127 -22.61 8.31 -6.89
CA ALA A 127 -23.59 8.57 -7.95
C ALA A 127 -25.04 8.29 -7.51
N LEU A 128 -25.23 7.67 -6.34
CA LEU A 128 -26.53 7.51 -5.69
C LEU A 128 -26.82 8.63 -4.68
N GLU A 129 -25.80 9.38 -4.25
CA GLU A 129 -25.97 10.53 -3.36
C GLU A 129 -26.14 11.83 -4.16
N PRO A 130 -27.12 12.68 -3.81
CA PRO A 130 -27.25 14.00 -4.41
C PRO A 130 -26.00 14.84 -4.03
N ASP A 131 -25.37 15.52 -4.99
CA ASP A 131 -24.17 16.37 -4.82
C ASP A 131 -24.13 17.04 -3.43
N ILE A 132 -23.38 16.42 -2.51
CA ILE A 132 -23.25 16.94 -1.15
C ILE A 132 -22.14 18.00 -1.21
N PRO A 133 -22.43 19.29 -0.98
CA PRO A 133 -21.41 20.31 -1.00
C PRO A 133 -20.34 20.01 0.05
N ILE A 134 -19.07 20.30 -0.27
CA ILE A 134 -17.86 20.09 0.57
C ILE A 134 -18.03 20.62 2.01
N ARG A 135 -18.95 21.55 2.24
CA ARG A 135 -19.31 22.08 3.56
C ARG A 135 -19.84 21.02 4.55
N ASP A 136 -20.30 19.86 4.07
CA ASP A 136 -20.77 18.77 4.93
C ASP A 136 -19.71 17.66 5.14
N LEU A 137 -18.50 17.80 4.59
CA LEU A 137 -17.40 16.84 4.78
C LEU A 137 -17.01 16.71 6.27
N GLU A 138 -17.01 17.82 7.01
CA GLU A 138 -16.75 17.84 8.45
C GLU A 138 -17.76 17.00 9.24
N LYS A 139 -19.05 17.07 8.86
CA LYS A 139 -20.10 16.24 9.49
C LYS A 139 -19.90 14.77 9.18
N ILE A 140 -19.52 14.43 7.95
CA ILE A 140 -19.28 13.04 7.54
C ILE A 140 -18.07 12.47 8.30
N ILE A 141 -16.98 13.25 8.42
CA ILE A 141 -15.82 12.89 9.23
C ILE A 141 -16.22 12.66 10.69
N GLU A 142 -17.07 13.51 11.26
CA GLU A 142 -17.53 13.38 12.63
C GLU A 142 -18.47 12.18 12.85
N ILE A 143 -19.33 11.87 11.87
CA ILE A 143 -20.16 10.65 11.87
C ILE A 143 -19.26 9.42 11.80
N HIS A 144 -18.30 9.39 10.88
CA HIS A 144 -17.35 8.29 10.73
C HIS A 144 -16.50 8.10 11.99
N ARG A 145 -16.11 9.19 12.66
CA ARG A 145 -15.39 9.15 13.95
C ARG A 145 -16.22 8.56 15.08
N LYS A 146 -17.52 8.87 15.14
CA LYS A 146 -18.43 8.26 16.12
C LYS A 146 -18.70 6.79 15.82
N GLN A 147 -18.81 6.43 14.55
CA GLN A 147 -19.18 5.09 14.11
C GLN A 147 -17.99 4.11 14.19
N TYR A 148 -16.78 4.62 13.98
CA TYR A 148 -15.54 3.85 13.99
C TYR A 148 -14.47 4.52 14.88
N PRO A 149 -14.63 4.51 16.22
CA PRO A 149 -13.70 5.19 17.11
C PRO A 149 -12.28 4.58 17.11
N TRP A 150 -12.12 3.35 16.63
CA TRP A 150 -10.83 2.64 16.53
C TRP A 150 -10.07 2.92 15.23
N THR A 151 -10.62 3.69 14.30
CA THR A 151 -9.93 4.04 13.03
C THR A 151 -9.05 5.28 13.15
N TRP A 152 -8.97 5.88 14.33
CA TRP A 152 -8.26 7.11 14.66
C TRP A 152 -7.27 6.85 15.79
#